data_AF-A0A1I2JKF2-F1
#
_entry.id   AF-A0A1I2JKF2-F1
#
_cell.length_a   1.000
_cell.length_b   1.000
_cell.length_c   1.000
_cell.angle_alpha   90.00
_cell.angle_beta   90.00
_cell.angle_gamma   90.00
#
_symmetry.space_group_name_H-M   'P 1'
#
loop_
_entity.id
_entity.type
_entity.pdbx_description
1 polymer ?
#
loop_
_entity_poly.entity_id
_entity_poly.type
_entity_poly.pdbx_seq_one_letter_code
_entity_poly.pdbx_strand_id
1 'polypeptide(L)'
;MLALNLKPFVKKILYIVVVLLCVVVACEDEKYISSNDVQLEFSSDTVMFDTIFTTVGSTTQHLKVYNPYDQKLLISSVRLAKGDDSNFRLNINGVAANEVFDVEILPKDSIYIFVEVTVDPTGNNLPMVVKDSIEFSSNAALQDVDLVAWGQDINLIRSAHLKTTTWTADKPYLVYNYAYVDTGEVLTIEPGAKIYFHHKARLFVKGKIRVMGEFGQPVIFQGDRLEDVYQDVPDQWDGIMLFAGSQGNQFNYAEIKNANIGLQVGNIEDEGQAEVEIANTKICNHAYAGIFALKSKIKAYNCLIANCGFYGAALLVGGDYDFYHTTIANYWGGYSNSTRTSSSLVLSNLLIIDKPSGSVTYEGDLTNASFSNSIVTGNISSSNEVELGVSKEAVFNYKFDHCLLQLADTFNTSNTAFFTNILKGVDPRFKDPYEKLNFELDTLSPAKDAGLRSTGQLYPFDLLNQSRTADDAPDLGAFERIEKQSE
;
A
#
# COMPACT_ATOMS: atom_id res chain seq x y z
N MET A 1 -21.27 43.11 57.71
CA MET A 1 -22.25 42.57 58.67
C MET A 1 -23.34 43.63 58.88
N LEU A 2 -24.41 43.57 58.08
CA LEU A 2 -25.64 44.36 58.24
C LEU A 2 -26.71 43.64 57.40
N ALA A 3 -27.48 42.76 58.03
CA ALA A 3 -28.55 42.04 57.35
C ALA A 3 -29.78 42.95 57.28
N LEU A 4 -30.02 43.58 56.12
CA LEU A 4 -31.28 44.25 55.84
C LEU A 4 -32.40 43.20 55.83
N ASN A 5 -33.24 43.22 56.87
CA ASN A 5 -34.39 42.34 56.99
C ASN A 5 -35.54 42.87 56.13
N LEU A 6 -35.43 42.71 54.81
CA LEU A 6 -36.47 43.06 53.85
C LEU A 6 -37.69 42.14 54.01
N LYS A 7 -38.88 42.75 54.18
CA LYS A 7 -40.17 42.04 54.26
C LYS A 7 -40.31 41.03 53.09
N PRO A 8 -40.94 39.86 53.30
CA PRO A 8 -41.01 38.78 52.30
C PRO A 8 -41.59 39.21 50.94
N PHE A 9 -42.43 40.25 50.94
CA PHE A 9 -42.97 40.87 49.72
C PHE A 9 -41.89 41.55 48.87
N VAL A 10 -40.92 42.23 49.49
CA VAL A 10 -39.85 42.94 48.77
C VAL A 10 -38.79 41.98 48.23
N LYS A 11 -38.55 40.84 48.90
CA LYS A 11 -37.70 39.75 48.36
C LYS A 11 -38.30 39.12 47.11
N LYS A 12 -39.63 38.93 47.05
CA LYS A 12 -40.32 38.44 45.85
C LYS A 12 -40.25 39.43 44.69
N ILE A 13 -40.42 40.72 44.96
CA ILE A 13 -40.26 41.77 43.94
C ILE A 13 -38.82 41.81 43.43
N LEU A 14 -37.82 41.72 44.31
CA LEU A 14 -36.42 41.71 43.90
C LEU A 14 -36.09 40.47 43.03
N TYR A 15 -36.64 39.30 43.35
CA TYR A 15 -36.49 38.09 42.54
C TYR A 15 -37.14 38.25 41.16
N ILE A 16 -38.34 38.82 41.10
CA ILE A 16 -39.03 39.10 39.82
C ILE A 16 -38.25 40.11 39.01
N VAL A 17 -37.72 41.17 39.62
CA VAL A 17 -36.91 42.20 38.94
C VAL A 17 -35.59 41.62 38.43
N VAL A 18 -34.90 40.76 39.20
CA VAL A 18 -33.66 40.10 38.75
C VAL A 18 -33.93 39.10 37.63
N VAL A 19 -35.01 38.31 37.72
CA VAL A 19 -35.42 37.40 36.63
C VAL A 19 -35.81 38.20 35.39
N LEU A 20 -36.54 39.31 35.54
CA LEU A 20 -36.89 40.19 34.43
C LEU A 20 -35.63 40.83 33.82
N LEU A 21 -34.65 41.23 34.64
CA LEU A 21 -33.37 41.78 34.19
C LEU A 21 -32.55 40.74 33.41
N CYS A 22 -32.58 39.47 33.81
CA CYS A 22 -31.92 38.39 33.08
C CYS A 22 -32.60 38.09 31.73
N VAL A 23 -33.91 38.32 31.59
CA VAL A 23 -34.64 38.11 30.33
C VAL A 23 -34.34 39.22 29.31
N VAL A 24 -34.06 40.47 29.74
CA VAL A 24 -33.66 41.56 28.83
C VAL A 24 -32.22 41.47 28.33
N VAL A 25 -31.34 40.71 29.00
CA VAL A 25 -29.95 40.50 28.57
C VAL A 25 -29.82 39.31 27.60
N ALA A 26 -30.88 38.54 27.38
CA ALA A 26 -30.89 37.36 26.50
C ALA A 26 -31.33 37.66 25.04
N CYS A 27 -31.58 38.93 24.69
CA CYS A 27 -31.97 39.33 23.34
C CYS A 27 -30.85 40.18 22.73
N GLU A 28 -29.75 39.52 22.36
CA GLU A 28 -28.80 40.10 21.40
C GLU A 28 -29.40 39.90 20.00
N ASP A 29 -29.68 40.99 19.29
CA ASP A 29 -29.99 40.94 17.86
C ASP A 29 -28.73 40.44 17.14
N GLU A 30 -28.69 39.16 16.77
CA GLU A 30 -27.62 38.58 15.97
C GLU A 30 -27.67 39.16 14.54
N LYS A 31 -26.97 40.27 14.32
CA LYS A 31 -26.92 40.96 13.03
C LYS A 31 -25.94 40.29 12.08
N TYR A 32 -26.34 40.16 10.82
CA TYR A 32 -25.44 39.79 9.73
C TYR A 32 -24.47 40.93 9.41
N ILE A 33 -23.27 40.56 8.96
CA ILE A 33 -22.32 41.50 8.40
C ILE A 33 -22.91 42.13 7.12
N SER A 34 -22.96 43.46 7.08
CA SER A 34 -23.62 44.21 6.01
C SER A 34 -22.65 44.98 5.09
N SER A 35 -21.34 44.79 5.26
CA SER A 35 -20.33 45.42 4.40
C SER A 35 -20.24 44.74 3.05
N ASN A 36 -19.93 45.50 1.99
CA ASN A 36 -19.78 44.96 0.64
C ASN A 36 -18.43 44.25 0.42
N ASP A 37 -17.41 44.51 1.26
CA ASP A 37 -16.04 43.99 1.13
C ASP A 37 -15.78 42.76 2.02
N VAL A 38 -16.80 41.92 2.22
CA VAL A 38 -16.69 40.71 3.05
C VAL A 38 -15.90 39.66 2.26
N GLN A 39 -14.87 39.11 2.88
CA GLN A 39 -14.08 38.02 2.29
C GLN A 39 -14.15 36.78 3.17
N LEU A 40 -14.51 35.66 2.54
CA LEU A 40 -14.37 34.33 3.10
C LEU A 40 -12.90 33.92 3.09
N GLU A 41 -12.51 33.18 4.11
CA GLU A 41 -11.23 32.47 4.13
C GLU A 41 -11.46 30.99 3.78
N PHE A 42 -10.56 30.40 2.99
CA PHE A 42 -10.66 29.02 2.54
C PHE A 42 -9.49 28.21 3.07
N SER A 43 -9.71 26.91 3.34
CA SER A 43 -8.60 26.02 3.72
C SER A 43 -7.65 25.71 2.55
N SER A 44 -8.07 25.95 1.32
CA SER A 44 -7.27 25.77 0.09
C SER A 44 -7.79 26.70 -1.01
N ASP A 45 -6.92 27.08 -1.94
CA ASP A 45 -7.25 27.79 -3.17
C ASP A 45 -7.63 26.83 -4.32
N THR A 46 -7.20 25.57 -4.23
CA THR A 46 -7.59 24.50 -5.15
C THR A 46 -7.89 23.21 -4.40
N VAL A 47 -8.98 22.54 -4.75
CA VAL A 47 -9.24 21.15 -4.37
C VAL A 47 -8.85 20.25 -5.53
N MET A 48 -7.73 19.53 -5.36
CA MET A 48 -7.19 18.63 -6.36
C MET A 48 -7.53 17.18 -6.06
N PHE A 49 -7.86 16.44 -7.11
CA PHE A 49 -7.97 14.99 -7.11
C PHE A 49 -6.86 14.43 -8.00
N ASP A 50 -6.22 13.37 -7.53
CA ASP A 50 -5.24 12.63 -8.31
C ASP A 50 -5.95 11.83 -9.43
N THR A 51 -5.29 10.80 -9.94
CA THR A 51 -5.75 9.96 -11.03
C THR A 51 -7.03 9.22 -10.63
N ILE A 52 -8.14 9.62 -11.23
CA ILE A 52 -9.46 9.02 -11.07
C ILE A 52 -9.73 8.14 -12.28
N PHE A 53 -10.02 6.87 -12.03
CA PHE A 53 -10.43 5.97 -13.11
C PHE A 53 -11.81 6.34 -13.61
N THR A 54 -11.93 6.53 -14.93
CA THR A 54 -13.23 6.85 -15.55
C THR A 54 -14.26 5.77 -15.22
N THR A 55 -15.53 6.14 -15.13
CA THR A 55 -16.66 5.28 -14.69
C THR A 55 -16.67 4.88 -13.21
N VAL A 56 -15.60 5.20 -12.46
CA VAL A 56 -15.51 4.99 -11.00
C VAL A 56 -15.54 6.37 -10.33
N GLY A 57 -16.34 6.50 -9.26
CA GLY A 57 -16.35 7.72 -8.45
C GLY A 57 -15.05 7.90 -7.68
N SER A 58 -14.64 9.15 -7.46
CA SER A 58 -13.47 9.46 -6.62
C SER A 58 -13.72 9.16 -5.14
N THR A 59 -12.67 9.28 -4.33
CA THR A 59 -12.82 9.63 -2.90
C THR A 59 -13.48 10.99 -2.74
N THR A 60 -14.03 11.24 -1.55
CA THR A 60 -14.56 12.55 -1.17
C THR A 60 -13.42 13.42 -0.63
N GLN A 61 -13.19 14.58 -1.24
CA GLN A 61 -12.32 15.63 -0.71
C GLN A 61 -13.14 16.64 0.09
N HIS A 62 -12.49 17.47 0.91
CA HIS A 62 -13.20 18.50 1.67
C HIS A 62 -12.50 19.86 1.60
N LEU A 63 -13.34 20.90 1.63
CA LEU A 63 -12.96 22.30 1.72
C LEU A 63 -13.63 22.87 2.96
N LYS A 64 -12.86 23.59 3.78
CA LYS A 64 -13.44 24.44 4.84
C LYS A 64 -13.55 25.87 4.36
N VAL A 65 -14.70 26.46 4.65
CA VAL A 65 -15.00 27.86 4.38
C VAL A 65 -15.21 28.54 5.72
N TYR A 66 -14.39 29.55 6.02
CA TYR A 66 -14.34 30.21 7.31
C TYR A 66 -15.00 31.58 7.24
N ASN A 67 -15.72 31.92 8.31
CA ASN A 67 -16.11 33.28 8.62
C ASN A 67 -15.07 33.87 9.59
N PRO A 68 -14.14 34.73 9.11
CA PRO A 68 -13.12 35.32 9.99
C PRO A 68 -13.67 36.45 10.86
N TYR A 69 -14.95 36.81 10.76
CA TYR A 69 -15.55 37.95 11.47
C TYR A 69 -16.21 37.51 12.79
N ASP A 70 -16.49 38.48 13.65
CA ASP A 70 -17.20 38.30 14.92
C ASP A 70 -18.73 38.45 14.79
N GLN A 71 -19.23 38.56 13.56
CA GLN A 71 -20.64 38.65 13.21
C GLN A 71 -21.02 37.49 12.28
N LYS A 72 -22.32 37.18 12.20
CA LYS A 72 -22.82 36.17 11.26
C LYS A 72 -22.58 36.59 9.82
N LEU A 73 -22.20 35.64 8.99
CA LEU A 73 -22.01 35.85 7.57
C LEU A 73 -23.03 35.01 6.80
N LEU A 74 -23.76 35.66 5.89
CA LEU A 74 -24.67 34.99 4.97
C LEU A 74 -24.03 34.93 3.59
N ILE A 75 -23.82 33.73 3.09
CA ILE A 75 -23.42 33.49 1.71
C ILE A 75 -24.70 33.34 0.91
N SER A 76 -24.94 34.28 -0.02
CA SER A 76 -26.12 34.30 -0.87
C SER A 76 -26.23 33.03 -1.72
N SER A 77 -25.10 32.55 -2.27
CA SER A 77 -25.05 31.28 -2.99
C SER A 77 -23.67 30.61 -2.93
N VAL A 78 -23.69 29.29 -2.88
CA VAL A 78 -22.55 28.41 -3.10
C VAL A 78 -22.91 27.47 -4.23
N ARG A 79 -22.14 27.44 -5.32
CA ARG A 79 -22.46 26.60 -6.48
C ARG A 79 -21.25 26.12 -7.26
N LEU A 80 -21.43 25.08 -8.07
CA LEU A 80 -20.49 24.74 -9.13
C LEU A 80 -20.64 25.71 -10.31
N ALA A 81 -19.54 26.23 -10.84
CA ALA A 81 -19.55 27.16 -11.97
C ALA A 81 -20.20 26.54 -13.24
N LYS A 82 -20.00 25.23 -13.46
CA LYS A 82 -20.65 24.48 -14.54
C LYS A 82 -22.05 23.92 -14.17
N GLY A 83 -22.50 24.09 -12.94
CA GLY A 83 -23.80 23.57 -12.50
C GLY A 83 -23.96 22.07 -12.75
N ASP A 84 -25.06 21.67 -13.40
CA ASP A 84 -25.39 20.27 -13.68
C ASP A 84 -24.51 19.62 -14.76
N ASP A 85 -23.80 20.40 -15.57
CA ASP A 85 -22.83 19.91 -16.55
C ASP A 85 -21.46 19.59 -15.91
N SER A 86 -21.34 19.78 -14.59
CA SER A 86 -20.12 19.47 -13.86
C SER A 86 -19.96 17.97 -13.63
N ASN A 87 -18.71 17.49 -13.76
CA ASN A 87 -18.32 16.16 -13.31
C ASN A 87 -18.18 16.10 -11.77
N PHE A 88 -18.15 17.25 -11.11
CA PHE A 88 -18.05 17.37 -9.66
C PHE A 88 -19.45 17.39 -9.03
N ARG A 89 -19.53 16.94 -7.77
CA ARG A 89 -20.73 16.98 -6.94
C ARG A 89 -20.37 17.50 -5.56
N LEU A 90 -21.24 18.34 -5.01
CA LEU A 90 -21.02 18.95 -3.71
C LEU A 90 -21.97 18.42 -2.64
N ASN A 91 -21.47 18.33 -1.42
CA ASN A 91 -22.29 18.32 -0.21
C ASN A 91 -21.86 19.52 0.65
N ILE A 92 -22.73 20.51 0.75
CA ILE A 92 -22.50 21.80 1.40
C ILE A 92 -23.15 21.75 2.78
N ASN A 93 -22.32 21.65 3.82
CA ASN A 93 -22.74 21.63 5.21
C ASN A 93 -23.87 20.60 5.52
N GLY A 94 -23.81 19.43 4.91
CA GLY A 94 -24.79 18.35 5.06
C GLY A 94 -25.84 18.27 3.94
N VAL A 95 -25.91 19.26 3.04
CA VAL A 95 -26.87 19.31 1.93
C VAL A 95 -26.19 18.89 0.62
N ALA A 96 -26.61 17.75 0.06
CA ALA A 96 -26.13 17.27 -1.23
C ALA A 96 -26.82 18.02 -2.39
N ALA A 97 -26.16 19.03 -2.95
CA ALA A 97 -26.65 19.82 -4.08
C ALA A 97 -25.49 20.55 -4.77
N ASN A 98 -25.58 20.75 -6.08
CA ASN A 98 -24.60 21.52 -6.87
C ASN A 98 -24.75 23.05 -6.70
N GLU A 99 -25.84 23.49 -6.08
CA GLU A 99 -26.12 24.87 -5.71
C GLU A 99 -26.95 24.91 -4.42
N VAL A 100 -26.55 25.75 -3.47
CA VAL A 100 -27.28 26.05 -2.24
C VAL A 100 -27.31 27.55 -2.03
N PHE A 101 -28.45 28.07 -1.58
CA PHE A 101 -28.66 29.48 -1.26
C PHE A 101 -28.70 29.72 0.24
N ASP A 102 -28.45 30.96 0.63
CA ASP A 102 -28.62 31.46 2.00
C ASP A 102 -27.88 30.61 3.06
N VAL A 103 -26.60 30.36 2.80
CA VAL A 103 -25.74 29.56 3.70
C VAL A 103 -25.20 30.46 4.82
N GLU A 104 -25.64 30.22 6.05
CA GLU A 104 -25.19 30.94 7.24
C GLU A 104 -23.91 30.31 7.84
N ILE A 105 -22.92 31.16 8.14
CA ILE A 105 -21.74 30.80 8.93
C ILE A 105 -21.70 31.67 10.19
N LEU A 106 -21.64 31.02 11.36
CA LEU A 106 -21.57 31.69 12.65
C LEU A 106 -20.25 32.47 12.84
N PRO A 107 -20.20 33.44 13.77
CA PRO A 107 -18.98 34.18 14.09
C PRO A 107 -17.79 33.27 14.39
N LYS A 108 -16.64 33.54 13.77
CA LYS A 108 -15.39 32.79 13.98
C LYS A 108 -15.52 31.28 13.77
N ASP A 109 -16.47 30.86 12.94
CA ASP A 109 -16.78 29.45 12.67
C ASP A 109 -16.52 29.10 11.21
N SER A 110 -16.74 27.83 10.85
CA SER A 110 -16.55 27.29 9.52
C SER A 110 -17.64 26.31 9.14
N ILE A 111 -17.83 26.14 7.83
CA ILE A 111 -18.62 25.05 7.26
C ILE A 111 -17.71 24.09 6.48
N TYR A 112 -18.19 22.87 6.31
CA TYR A 112 -17.56 21.88 5.43
C TYR A 112 -18.29 21.83 4.09
N ILE A 113 -17.51 21.78 3.02
CA ILE A 113 -17.98 21.38 1.70
C ILE A 113 -17.23 20.12 1.31
N PHE A 114 -17.96 19.04 1.08
CA PHE A 114 -17.42 17.80 0.56
C PHE A 114 -17.58 17.76 -0.96
N VAL A 115 -16.54 17.34 -1.66
CA VAL A 115 -16.46 17.34 -3.11
C VAL A 115 -16.16 15.92 -3.59
N GLU A 116 -16.94 15.43 -4.55
CA GLU A 116 -16.69 14.18 -5.26
C GLU A 116 -16.65 14.46 -6.76
N VAL A 117 -16.01 13.57 -7.53
CA VAL A 117 -15.97 13.67 -8.99
C VAL A 117 -16.18 12.28 -9.61
N THR A 118 -16.87 12.26 -10.74
CA THR A 118 -16.96 11.09 -11.61
C THR A 118 -16.65 11.53 -13.03
N VAL A 119 -15.64 10.93 -13.63
CA VAL A 119 -15.22 11.28 -14.98
C VAL A 119 -15.77 10.25 -15.96
N ASP A 120 -16.44 10.73 -17.01
CA ASP A 120 -16.91 9.89 -18.09
C ASP A 120 -15.76 9.43 -19.01
N PRO A 121 -15.78 8.18 -19.49
CA PRO A 121 -14.73 7.64 -20.35
C PRO A 121 -14.73 8.33 -21.71
N THR A 122 -13.54 8.63 -22.24
CA THR A 122 -13.39 9.29 -23.55
C THR A 122 -12.92 8.35 -24.65
N GLY A 123 -12.54 7.12 -24.29
CA GLY A 123 -11.94 6.14 -25.21
C GLY A 123 -10.44 6.31 -25.41
N ASN A 124 -9.86 7.41 -24.92
CA ASN A 124 -8.44 7.73 -25.12
C ASN A 124 -7.52 6.91 -24.20
N ASN A 125 -6.24 6.82 -24.55
CA ASN A 125 -5.23 6.15 -23.73
C ASN A 125 -4.57 7.10 -22.71
N LEU A 126 -4.50 8.38 -23.04
CA LEU A 126 -3.85 9.40 -22.21
C LEU A 126 -4.79 9.93 -21.12
N PRO A 127 -4.25 10.29 -19.94
CA PRO A 127 -5.02 11.01 -18.93
C PRO A 127 -5.57 12.33 -19.46
N MET A 128 -6.70 12.77 -18.91
CA MET A 128 -7.35 14.05 -19.20
C MET A 128 -7.48 14.90 -17.94
N VAL A 129 -7.47 16.22 -18.09
CA VAL A 129 -7.69 17.14 -16.97
C VAL A 129 -9.13 17.64 -17.01
N VAL A 130 -9.87 17.41 -15.92
CA VAL A 130 -11.21 17.94 -15.69
C VAL A 130 -11.10 19.11 -14.72
N LYS A 131 -11.71 20.25 -15.07
CA LYS A 131 -11.69 21.47 -14.26
C LYS A 131 -13.10 22.02 -14.04
N ASP A 132 -13.31 22.60 -12.88
CA ASP A 132 -14.47 23.42 -12.53
C ASP A 132 -14.08 24.36 -11.38
N SER A 133 -15.01 25.12 -10.81
CA SER A 133 -14.78 25.86 -9.57
C SER A 133 -16.03 25.89 -8.70
N ILE A 134 -15.84 26.06 -7.39
CA ILE A 134 -16.92 26.37 -6.45
C ILE A 134 -16.98 27.89 -6.32
N GLU A 135 -18.08 28.49 -6.77
CA GLU A 135 -18.33 29.92 -6.70
C GLU A 135 -19.11 30.27 -5.42
N PHE A 136 -18.64 31.30 -4.71
CA PHE A 136 -19.22 31.85 -3.50
C PHE A 136 -19.66 33.30 -3.74
N SER A 137 -20.94 33.58 -3.52
CA SER A 137 -21.47 34.95 -3.57
C SER A 137 -21.84 35.42 -2.18
N SER A 138 -21.19 36.47 -1.67
CA SER A 138 -21.54 37.09 -0.38
C SER A 138 -21.63 38.61 -0.52
N ASN A 139 -22.79 39.20 -0.23
CA ASN A 139 -23.08 40.61 -0.47
C ASN A 139 -22.72 41.05 -1.92
N ALA A 140 -21.65 41.81 -2.11
CA ALA A 140 -21.14 42.22 -3.43
C ALA A 140 -19.84 41.50 -3.85
N ALA A 141 -19.30 40.63 -3.00
CA ALA A 141 -18.07 39.90 -3.23
C ALA A 141 -18.35 38.55 -3.90
N LEU A 142 -17.56 38.25 -4.94
CA LEU A 142 -17.48 36.95 -5.58
C LEU A 142 -16.09 36.38 -5.30
N GLN A 143 -16.05 35.13 -4.84
CA GLN A 143 -14.82 34.36 -4.64
C GLN A 143 -15.04 32.96 -5.19
N ASP A 144 -13.97 32.30 -5.55
CA ASP A 144 -14.01 30.94 -6.03
C ASP A 144 -12.85 30.10 -5.49
N VAL A 145 -13.04 28.79 -5.54
CA VAL A 145 -12.01 27.79 -5.26
C VAL A 145 -11.97 26.83 -6.44
N ASP A 146 -10.79 26.65 -7.02
CA ASP A 146 -10.60 25.81 -8.20
C ASP A 146 -10.80 24.31 -7.86
N LEU A 147 -11.41 23.58 -8.78
CA LEU A 147 -11.52 22.11 -8.75
C LEU A 147 -10.74 21.52 -9.91
N VAL A 148 -9.81 20.61 -9.63
CA VAL A 148 -8.98 19.95 -10.66
C VAL A 148 -8.93 18.45 -10.42
N ALA A 149 -9.17 17.66 -11.46
CA ALA A 149 -9.13 16.20 -11.42
C ALA A 149 -8.43 15.62 -12.66
N TRP A 150 -7.67 14.54 -12.48
CA TRP A 150 -7.02 13.81 -13.57
C TRP A 150 -7.80 12.54 -13.89
N GLY A 151 -8.55 12.52 -14.99
CA GLY A 151 -9.29 11.33 -15.44
C GLY A 151 -8.41 10.38 -16.24
N GLN A 152 -8.43 9.09 -15.92
CA GLN A 152 -7.74 8.05 -16.68
C GLN A 152 -8.71 6.97 -17.12
N ASP A 153 -8.84 6.79 -18.43
CA ASP A 153 -9.54 5.66 -19.03
C ASP A 153 -8.86 4.34 -18.63
N ILE A 154 -9.65 3.29 -18.41
CA ILE A 154 -9.16 1.97 -17.95
C ILE A 154 -9.76 0.79 -18.73
N ASN A 155 -9.06 -0.33 -18.71
CA ASN A 155 -9.59 -1.65 -19.01
C ASN A 155 -10.20 -2.23 -17.72
N LEU A 156 -11.53 -2.21 -17.61
CA LEU A 156 -12.24 -2.71 -16.42
C LEU A 156 -12.44 -4.23 -16.50
N ILE A 157 -11.91 -4.97 -15.53
CA ILE A 157 -12.21 -6.40 -15.31
C ILE A 157 -13.09 -6.53 -14.07
N ARG A 158 -14.34 -6.97 -14.25
CA ARG A 158 -15.28 -7.15 -13.13
C ARG A 158 -15.66 -8.62 -13.00
N SER A 159 -15.13 -9.31 -12.00
CA SER A 159 -15.49 -10.70 -11.66
C SER A 159 -15.42 -11.64 -12.87
N ALA A 160 -14.31 -11.61 -13.60
CA ALA A 160 -14.22 -12.25 -14.92
C ALA A 160 -13.26 -13.45 -14.94
N HIS A 161 -13.65 -14.48 -15.70
CA HIS A 161 -12.73 -15.52 -16.17
C HIS A 161 -12.09 -15.04 -17.47
N LEU A 162 -10.77 -14.89 -17.44
CA LEU A 162 -9.98 -14.44 -18.56
C LEU A 162 -9.79 -15.60 -19.55
N LYS A 163 -9.99 -15.29 -20.83
CA LYS A 163 -9.42 -16.10 -21.91
C LYS A 163 -7.97 -15.75 -22.10
N THR A 164 -7.26 -16.61 -22.83
CA THR A 164 -5.88 -16.35 -23.23
C THR A 164 -5.80 -14.96 -23.84
N THR A 165 -5.05 -14.08 -23.19
CA THR A 165 -5.07 -12.65 -23.46
C THR A 165 -3.76 -12.01 -23.07
N THR A 166 -3.55 -10.81 -23.60
CA THR A 166 -2.39 -9.97 -23.34
C THR A 166 -2.85 -8.64 -22.78
N TRP A 167 -2.24 -8.23 -21.67
CA TRP A 167 -2.41 -6.91 -21.08
C TRP A 167 -1.23 -6.03 -21.48
N THR A 168 -1.51 -4.91 -22.15
CA THR A 168 -0.49 -3.99 -22.70
C THR A 168 -0.29 -2.77 -21.79
N ALA A 169 0.72 -1.94 -22.08
CA ALA A 169 0.93 -0.69 -21.35
C ALA A 169 0.08 0.50 -21.85
N ASP A 170 -0.72 0.31 -22.91
CA ASP A 170 -1.46 1.40 -23.56
C ASP A 170 -2.49 2.05 -22.63
N LYS A 171 -3.13 1.24 -21.80
CA LYS A 171 -4.19 1.67 -20.90
C LYS A 171 -4.19 0.80 -19.63
N PRO A 172 -4.26 1.39 -18.42
CA PRO A 172 -4.23 0.61 -17.20
C PRO A 172 -5.41 -0.36 -17.07
N TYR A 173 -5.22 -1.42 -16.29
CA TYR A 173 -6.25 -2.40 -15.97
C TYR A 173 -6.75 -2.18 -14.55
N LEU A 174 -8.06 -2.24 -14.32
CA LEU A 174 -8.66 -2.21 -12.99
C LEU A 174 -9.46 -3.49 -12.75
N VAL A 175 -9.06 -4.25 -11.74
CA VAL A 175 -9.75 -5.47 -11.32
C VAL A 175 -10.68 -5.18 -10.16
N TYR A 176 -11.98 -5.38 -10.40
CA TYR A 176 -13.03 -5.40 -9.39
C TYR A 176 -13.39 -6.84 -9.01
N ASN A 177 -13.31 -7.15 -7.72
CA ASN A 177 -13.49 -8.46 -7.09
C ASN A 177 -12.46 -9.51 -7.52
N TYR A 178 -12.45 -9.93 -8.78
CA TYR A 178 -11.45 -10.87 -9.25
C TYR A 178 -11.26 -10.86 -10.76
N ALA A 179 -10.04 -11.26 -11.13
CA ALA A 179 -9.69 -11.77 -12.44
C ALA A 179 -9.22 -13.22 -12.29
N TYR A 180 -9.70 -14.12 -13.14
CA TYR A 180 -9.44 -15.56 -13.00
C TYR A 180 -8.86 -16.12 -14.30
N VAL A 181 -7.61 -16.57 -14.26
CA VAL A 181 -6.96 -17.29 -15.36
C VAL A 181 -7.17 -18.78 -15.13
N ASP A 182 -8.12 -19.35 -15.86
CA ASP A 182 -8.51 -20.75 -15.70
C ASP A 182 -7.48 -21.72 -16.31
N THR A 183 -7.63 -23.00 -15.99
CA THR A 183 -6.83 -24.09 -16.54
C THR A 183 -6.77 -24.02 -18.07
N GLY A 184 -5.57 -24.09 -18.64
CA GLY A 184 -5.35 -24.03 -20.08
C GLY A 184 -5.31 -22.62 -20.67
N GLU A 185 -5.69 -21.59 -19.92
CA GLU A 185 -5.59 -20.20 -20.35
C GLU A 185 -4.27 -19.56 -19.91
N VAL A 186 -3.82 -18.55 -20.66
CA VAL A 186 -2.59 -17.80 -20.37
C VAL A 186 -2.87 -16.30 -20.33
N LEU A 187 -2.50 -15.66 -19.22
CA LEU A 187 -2.42 -14.20 -19.12
C LEU A 187 -0.98 -13.75 -19.35
N THR A 188 -0.74 -13.00 -20.41
CA THR A 188 0.54 -12.33 -20.65
C THR A 188 0.40 -10.86 -20.30
N ILE A 189 1.38 -10.28 -19.61
CA ILE A 189 1.39 -8.87 -19.23
C ILE A 189 2.70 -8.26 -19.72
N GLU A 190 2.60 -7.26 -20.59
CA GLU A 190 3.73 -6.65 -21.30
C GLU A 190 4.44 -5.58 -20.45
N PRO A 191 5.70 -5.22 -20.80
CA PRO A 191 6.46 -4.21 -20.07
C PRO A 191 5.69 -2.90 -19.88
N GLY A 192 5.80 -2.31 -18.69
CA GLY A 192 5.18 -1.02 -18.37
C GLY A 192 3.67 -1.05 -18.07
N ALA A 193 3.02 -2.21 -18.17
CA ALA A 193 1.60 -2.32 -17.83
C ALA A 193 1.33 -2.02 -16.35
N LYS A 194 0.21 -1.35 -16.07
CA LYS A 194 -0.24 -0.98 -14.72
C LYS A 194 -1.56 -1.67 -14.41
N ILE A 195 -1.58 -2.47 -13.35
CA ILE A 195 -2.74 -3.24 -12.89
C ILE A 195 -3.11 -2.76 -11.50
N TYR A 196 -4.32 -2.22 -11.41
CA TYR A 196 -4.94 -1.73 -10.19
C TYR A 196 -5.97 -2.73 -9.69
N PHE A 197 -6.06 -2.88 -8.38
CA PHE A 197 -7.02 -3.75 -7.72
C PHE A 197 -7.88 -2.95 -6.76
N HIS A 198 -9.19 -3.11 -6.88
CA HIS A 198 -10.11 -2.58 -5.87
C HIS A 198 -9.95 -3.31 -4.54
N HIS A 199 -10.41 -2.71 -3.45
CA HIS A 199 -10.41 -3.34 -2.13
C HIS A 199 -11.02 -4.75 -2.14
N LYS A 200 -10.26 -5.71 -1.59
CA LYS A 200 -10.52 -7.16 -1.60
C LYS A 200 -10.50 -7.84 -2.97
N ALA A 201 -10.00 -7.17 -4.01
CA ALA A 201 -9.86 -7.80 -5.31
C ALA A 201 -8.60 -8.70 -5.36
N ARG A 202 -8.69 -9.80 -6.10
CA ARG A 202 -7.62 -10.80 -6.23
C ARG A 202 -7.43 -11.27 -7.66
N LEU A 203 -6.18 -11.57 -8.04
CA LEU A 203 -5.87 -12.27 -9.30
C LEU A 203 -5.66 -13.76 -8.99
N PHE A 204 -6.52 -14.60 -9.56
CA PHE A 204 -6.48 -16.06 -9.42
C PHE A 204 -5.89 -16.70 -10.67
N VAL A 205 -4.94 -17.62 -10.51
CA VAL A 205 -4.27 -18.29 -11.63
C VAL A 205 -4.24 -19.80 -11.40
N LYS A 206 -5.16 -20.52 -12.06
CA LYS A 206 -5.08 -21.97 -12.25
C LYS A 206 -4.35 -22.34 -13.54
N GLY A 207 -4.47 -21.49 -14.56
CA GLY A 207 -3.72 -21.59 -15.81
C GLY A 207 -2.28 -21.11 -15.64
N LYS A 208 -1.89 -20.13 -16.45
CA LYS A 208 -0.52 -19.58 -16.46
C LYS A 208 -0.52 -18.07 -16.53
N ILE A 209 0.38 -17.44 -15.76
CA ILE A 209 0.68 -16.00 -15.88
C ILE A 209 2.12 -15.78 -16.36
N ARG A 210 2.30 -14.81 -17.25
CA ARG A 210 3.61 -14.35 -17.73
C ARG A 210 3.69 -12.83 -17.61
N VAL A 211 4.38 -12.35 -16.60
CA VAL A 211 4.67 -10.93 -16.41
C VAL A 211 6.04 -10.65 -17.01
N MET A 212 6.04 -9.89 -18.10
CA MET A 212 7.19 -9.69 -18.98
C MET A 212 7.72 -8.26 -18.85
N GLY A 213 7.92 -7.78 -17.62
CA GLY A 213 8.52 -6.47 -17.42
C GLY A 213 9.96 -6.38 -17.93
N GLU A 214 10.44 -5.14 -18.04
CA GLU A 214 11.82 -4.82 -18.38
C GLU A 214 12.41 -3.78 -17.43
N PHE A 215 13.74 -3.68 -17.37
CA PHE A 215 14.41 -2.63 -16.60
C PHE A 215 13.97 -1.24 -17.11
N GLY A 216 13.50 -0.39 -16.20
CA GLY A 216 12.94 0.93 -16.53
C GLY A 216 11.48 0.90 -17.01
N GLN A 217 10.90 -0.27 -17.28
CA GLN A 217 9.49 -0.47 -17.62
C GLN A 217 8.90 -1.66 -16.83
N PRO A 218 8.91 -1.61 -15.49
CA PRO A 218 8.36 -2.68 -14.69
C PRO A 218 6.84 -2.78 -14.84
N VAL A 219 6.30 -3.97 -14.64
CA VAL A 219 4.86 -4.18 -14.49
C VAL A 219 4.45 -3.91 -13.05
N ILE A 220 3.46 -3.05 -12.84
CA ILE A 220 3.03 -2.62 -11.51
C ILE A 220 1.70 -3.28 -11.12
N PHE A 221 1.66 -3.90 -9.94
CA PHE A 221 0.45 -4.40 -9.29
C PHE A 221 0.25 -3.66 -7.95
N GLN A 222 -0.83 -2.89 -7.83
CA GLN A 222 -1.14 -2.11 -6.62
C GLN A 222 -2.65 -1.88 -6.44
N GLY A 223 -3.05 -1.28 -5.31
CA GLY A 223 -4.43 -0.86 -5.07
C GLY A 223 -4.85 0.33 -5.94
N ASP A 224 -6.16 0.55 -6.06
CA ASP A 224 -6.75 1.63 -6.85
C ASP A 224 -6.86 2.99 -6.10
N ARG A 225 -6.37 3.06 -4.86
CA ARG A 225 -6.23 4.30 -4.06
C ARG A 225 -4.87 4.94 -4.32
N LEU A 226 -4.83 5.92 -5.20
CA LEU A 226 -3.58 6.52 -5.70
C LEU A 226 -3.15 7.77 -4.94
N GLU A 227 -3.98 8.27 -4.04
CA GLU A 227 -3.68 9.46 -3.27
C GLU A 227 -2.42 9.27 -2.41
N ASP A 228 -1.64 10.34 -2.22
CA ASP A 228 -0.37 10.31 -1.48
C ASP A 228 -0.47 9.62 -0.10
N VAL A 229 -1.56 9.87 0.63
CA VAL A 229 -1.80 9.28 1.96
C VAL A 229 -2.00 7.76 1.93
N TYR A 230 -2.31 7.18 0.76
CA TYR A 230 -2.49 5.76 0.55
C TYR A 230 -1.34 5.11 -0.22
N GLN A 231 -0.36 5.87 -0.72
CA GLN A 231 0.70 5.33 -1.59
C GLN A 231 1.44 4.13 -1.00
N ASP A 232 1.60 4.10 0.31
CA ASP A 232 2.25 3.00 1.04
C ASP A 232 1.33 2.37 2.09
N VAL A 233 0.00 2.50 2.00
CA VAL A 233 -0.89 1.78 2.95
C VAL A 233 -1.04 0.32 2.50
N PRO A 234 -0.66 -0.69 3.32
CA PRO A 234 -0.87 -2.10 2.98
C PRO A 234 -2.36 -2.50 3.11
N ASP A 235 -2.71 -3.73 2.71
CA ASP A 235 -4.08 -4.27 2.76
C ASP A 235 -5.10 -3.59 1.81
N GLN A 236 -4.62 -2.95 0.74
CA GLN A 236 -5.52 -2.33 -0.25
C GLN A 236 -6.20 -3.35 -1.18
N TRP A 237 -5.64 -4.54 -1.32
CA TRP A 237 -6.16 -5.61 -2.17
C TRP A 237 -5.67 -6.98 -1.70
N ASP A 238 -6.25 -8.06 -2.21
CA ASP A 238 -6.08 -9.39 -1.64
C ASP A 238 -4.88 -10.18 -2.18
N GLY A 239 -4.20 -9.71 -3.24
CA GLY A 239 -3.00 -10.35 -3.77
C GLY A 239 -3.14 -11.13 -5.07
N ILE A 240 -2.07 -11.83 -5.44
CA ILE A 240 -2.04 -12.79 -6.56
C ILE A 240 -1.93 -14.20 -6.00
N MET A 241 -2.75 -15.13 -6.49
CA MET A 241 -2.74 -16.53 -6.07
C MET A 241 -2.53 -17.47 -7.26
N LEU A 242 -1.43 -18.22 -7.21
CA LEU A 242 -1.16 -19.34 -8.11
C LEU A 242 -1.66 -20.61 -7.43
N PHE A 243 -2.66 -21.28 -8.01
CA PHE A 243 -3.20 -22.53 -7.43
C PHE A 243 -2.23 -23.69 -7.62
N ALA A 244 -2.33 -24.71 -6.76
CA ALA A 244 -1.65 -25.97 -7.00
C ALA A 244 -2.03 -26.51 -8.40
N GLY A 245 -1.03 -27.00 -9.15
CA GLY A 245 -1.17 -27.39 -10.55
C GLY A 245 -0.92 -26.26 -11.56
N SER A 246 -0.89 -24.99 -11.16
CA SER A 246 -0.47 -23.89 -12.03
C SER A 246 1.05 -23.95 -12.24
N GLN A 247 1.51 -24.20 -13.47
CA GLN A 247 2.91 -24.44 -13.82
C GLN A 247 3.45 -23.42 -14.83
N GLY A 248 4.77 -23.19 -14.80
CA GLY A 248 5.47 -22.35 -15.75
C GLY A 248 5.03 -20.88 -15.70
N ASN A 249 4.70 -20.39 -14.50
CA ASN A 249 4.42 -18.99 -14.23
C ASN A 249 5.72 -18.19 -14.20
N GLN A 250 5.67 -16.94 -14.63
CA GLN A 250 6.84 -16.08 -14.69
C GLN A 250 6.50 -14.66 -14.21
N PHE A 251 7.37 -14.13 -13.35
CA PHE A 251 7.41 -12.72 -13.00
C PHE A 251 8.80 -12.18 -13.28
N ASN A 252 8.93 -11.28 -14.25
CA ASN A 252 10.16 -10.56 -14.52
C ASN A 252 9.90 -9.05 -14.45
N TYR A 253 10.78 -8.31 -13.77
CA TYR A 253 10.64 -6.85 -13.56
C TYR A 253 9.22 -6.44 -13.18
N ALA A 254 8.71 -7.02 -12.10
CA ALA A 254 7.45 -6.63 -11.52
C ALA A 254 7.66 -5.83 -10.23
N GLU A 255 6.69 -4.98 -9.90
CA GLU A 255 6.53 -4.41 -8.58
C GLU A 255 5.14 -4.77 -8.06
N ILE A 256 5.08 -5.63 -7.05
CA ILE A 256 3.85 -6.06 -6.38
C ILE A 256 3.83 -5.39 -5.02
N LYS A 257 2.84 -4.53 -4.76
CA LYS A 257 2.79 -3.76 -3.51
C LYS A 257 1.41 -3.55 -2.92
N ASN A 258 1.39 -3.25 -1.63
CA ASN A 258 0.21 -2.80 -0.87
C ASN A 258 -0.92 -3.82 -0.75
N ALA A 259 -0.64 -5.10 -0.99
CA ALA A 259 -1.63 -6.18 -0.85
C ALA A 259 -1.72 -6.69 0.60
N ASN A 260 -2.70 -7.56 0.88
CA ASN A 260 -2.70 -8.41 2.07
C ASN A 260 -1.55 -9.44 1.98
N ILE A 261 -1.57 -10.27 0.93
CA ILE A 261 -0.48 -11.17 0.54
C ILE A 261 -0.03 -10.76 -0.85
N GLY A 262 1.27 -10.51 -1.07
CA GLY A 262 1.77 -10.14 -2.39
C GLY A 262 1.57 -11.26 -3.41
N LEU A 263 2.21 -12.40 -3.15
CA LEU A 263 2.15 -13.59 -3.99
C LEU A 263 1.94 -14.85 -3.14
N GLN A 264 0.77 -15.47 -3.29
CA GLN A 264 0.51 -16.80 -2.79
C GLN A 264 0.82 -17.85 -3.86
N VAL A 265 1.66 -18.83 -3.52
CA VAL A 265 2.07 -19.91 -4.43
C VAL A 265 1.63 -21.24 -3.84
N GLY A 266 0.67 -21.87 -4.51
CA GLY A 266 0.06 -23.11 -4.07
C GLY A 266 -0.99 -22.93 -2.96
N ASN A 267 -1.65 -24.03 -2.67
CA ASN A 267 -2.63 -24.18 -1.60
C ASN A 267 -2.65 -25.63 -1.12
N ILE A 268 -3.16 -25.83 0.08
CA ILE A 268 -3.17 -27.15 0.75
C ILE A 268 -4.29 -28.05 0.21
N GLU A 269 -5.39 -27.44 -0.23
CA GLU A 269 -6.63 -28.16 -0.57
C GLU A 269 -6.53 -28.90 -1.92
N ASP A 270 -5.69 -28.41 -2.83
CA ASP A 270 -5.56 -28.95 -4.19
C ASP A 270 -4.34 -29.89 -4.32
N GLU A 271 -4.47 -30.86 -5.23
CA GLU A 271 -3.39 -31.78 -5.60
C GLU A 271 -2.32 -31.11 -6.47
N GLY A 272 -1.12 -31.70 -6.48
CA GLY A 272 0.03 -31.14 -7.20
C GLY A 272 0.67 -29.95 -6.49
N GLN A 273 1.63 -29.30 -7.14
CA GLN A 273 2.32 -28.12 -6.63
C GLN A 273 2.15 -26.96 -7.61
N ALA A 274 2.29 -25.71 -7.16
CA ALA A 274 2.41 -24.57 -8.07
C ALA A 274 3.90 -24.31 -8.37
N GLU A 275 4.22 -23.84 -9.58
CA GLU A 275 5.59 -23.50 -9.98
C GLU A 275 5.66 -22.06 -10.53
N VAL A 276 6.64 -21.30 -10.05
CA VAL A 276 6.91 -19.93 -10.53
C VAL A 276 8.40 -19.59 -10.55
N GLU A 277 8.82 -18.92 -11.62
CA GLU A 277 10.10 -18.21 -11.68
C GLU A 277 9.88 -16.72 -11.43
N ILE A 278 10.65 -16.13 -10.51
CA ILE A 278 10.59 -14.72 -10.14
C ILE A 278 11.97 -14.10 -10.35
N ALA A 279 12.03 -13.05 -11.16
CA ALA A 279 13.26 -12.43 -11.60
C ALA A 279 13.15 -10.91 -11.48
N ASN A 280 14.18 -10.26 -10.96
CA ASN A 280 14.31 -8.79 -10.96
C ASN A 280 13.05 -8.07 -10.42
N THR A 281 12.43 -8.61 -9.38
CA THR A 281 11.08 -8.21 -8.94
C THR A 281 11.10 -7.70 -7.51
N LYS A 282 10.28 -6.67 -7.25
CA LYS A 282 10.02 -6.15 -5.91
C LYS A 282 8.65 -6.63 -5.42
N ILE A 283 8.60 -7.21 -4.22
CA ILE A 283 7.38 -7.65 -3.55
C ILE A 283 7.38 -7.01 -2.16
N CYS A 284 6.70 -5.89 -2.01
CA CYS A 284 6.93 -4.99 -0.88
C CYS A 284 5.62 -4.50 -0.26
N ASN A 285 5.69 -4.19 1.03
CA ASN A 285 4.65 -3.44 1.72
C ASN A 285 3.31 -4.20 1.78
N HIS A 286 3.31 -5.38 2.39
CA HIS A 286 2.13 -6.25 2.49
C HIS A 286 1.64 -6.42 3.93
N ALA A 287 0.33 -6.50 4.15
CA ALA A 287 -0.21 -6.59 5.50
C ALA A 287 0.10 -7.92 6.21
N TYR A 288 0.21 -9.00 5.43
CA TYR A 288 0.51 -10.34 5.93
C TYR A 288 1.86 -10.85 5.44
N ALA A 289 1.98 -11.17 4.15
CA ALA A 289 3.19 -11.76 3.60
C ALA A 289 3.57 -11.24 2.21
N GLY A 290 4.87 -11.19 1.92
CA GLY A 290 5.36 -10.94 0.57
C GLY A 290 5.14 -12.18 -0.31
N ILE A 291 5.80 -13.28 0.06
CA ILE A 291 5.58 -14.60 -0.54
C ILE A 291 4.97 -15.53 0.52
N PHE A 292 3.86 -16.16 0.17
CA PHE A 292 3.23 -17.21 0.99
C PHE A 292 3.11 -18.49 0.16
N ALA A 293 4.02 -19.43 0.37
CA ALA A 293 4.12 -20.64 -0.42
C ALA A 293 3.68 -21.88 0.37
N LEU A 294 2.90 -22.72 -0.28
CA LEU A 294 2.36 -23.97 0.27
C LEU A 294 2.68 -25.11 -0.71
N LYS A 295 3.53 -26.06 -0.31
CA LYS A 295 3.88 -27.27 -1.11
C LYS A 295 4.15 -26.91 -2.57
N SER A 296 5.12 -26.03 -2.80
CA SER A 296 5.31 -25.33 -4.07
C SER A 296 6.76 -25.32 -4.53
N LYS A 297 6.96 -24.92 -5.80
CA LYS A 297 8.27 -24.76 -6.41
C LYS A 297 8.52 -23.31 -6.80
N ILE A 298 9.57 -22.69 -6.25
CA ILE A 298 9.93 -21.29 -6.54
C ILE A 298 11.39 -21.20 -6.89
N LYS A 299 11.69 -20.59 -8.04
CA LYS A 299 13.04 -20.11 -8.36
C LYS A 299 13.01 -18.60 -8.41
N ALA A 300 13.73 -17.94 -7.50
CA ALA A 300 13.78 -16.49 -7.42
C ALA A 300 15.21 -15.97 -7.54
N TYR A 301 15.42 -14.91 -8.33
CA TYR A 301 16.70 -14.20 -8.37
C TYR A 301 16.57 -12.69 -8.54
N ASN A 302 17.52 -11.95 -7.99
CA ASN A 302 17.51 -10.47 -7.98
C ASN A 302 16.20 -9.90 -7.42
N CYS A 303 15.68 -10.49 -6.35
CA CYS A 303 14.38 -10.11 -5.81
C CYS A 303 14.52 -9.36 -4.48
N LEU A 304 13.70 -8.32 -4.32
CA LEU A 304 13.50 -7.67 -3.02
C LEU A 304 12.13 -8.08 -2.47
N ILE A 305 12.12 -8.65 -1.28
CA ILE A 305 10.91 -9.02 -0.55
C ILE A 305 10.94 -8.31 0.79
N ALA A 306 10.11 -7.29 0.99
CA ALA A 306 10.33 -6.36 2.09
C ALA A 306 9.06 -5.81 2.74
N ASN A 307 9.22 -5.34 3.98
CA ASN A 307 8.22 -4.60 4.75
C ASN A 307 6.83 -5.25 4.77
N CYS A 308 6.73 -6.45 5.35
CA CYS A 308 5.50 -7.23 5.46
C CYS A 308 5.09 -7.40 6.94
N GLY A 309 3.79 -7.29 7.24
CA GLY A 309 3.31 -7.32 8.64
C GLY A 309 3.68 -8.58 9.41
N PHE A 310 3.81 -9.73 8.73
CA PHE A 310 4.24 -10.98 9.34
C PHE A 310 5.49 -11.56 8.69
N TYR A 311 5.40 -11.98 7.43
CA TYR A 311 6.47 -12.74 6.78
C TYR A 311 6.97 -12.03 5.54
N GLY A 312 8.28 -11.93 5.34
CA GLY A 312 8.82 -11.64 4.02
C GLY A 312 8.49 -12.82 3.11
N ALA A 313 8.94 -14.01 3.48
CA ALA A 313 8.60 -15.27 2.81
C ALA A 313 8.26 -16.37 3.83
N ALA A 314 7.09 -16.98 3.68
CA ALA A 314 6.73 -18.19 4.40
C ALA A 314 6.65 -19.35 3.41
N LEU A 315 7.55 -20.33 3.55
CA LEU A 315 7.67 -21.51 2.70
C LEU A 315 7.26 -22.73 3.51
N LEU A 316 6.02 -23.17 3.35
CA LEU A 316 5.33 -24.07 4.28
C LEU A 316 4.89 -25.37 3.61
N VAL A 317 4.80 -26.44 4.42
CA VAL A 317 4.36 -27.78 3.99
C VAL A 317 5.29 -28.37 2.90
N GLY A 318 6.59 -28.06 2.99
CA GLY A 318 7.60 -28.57 2.05
C GLY A 318 7.59 -27.83 0.72
N GLY A 319 8.30 -28.39 -0.27
CA GLY A 319 8.50 -27.75 -1.58
C GLY A 319 9.94 -27.81 -2.07
N ASP A 320 10.19 -27.08 -3.15
CA ASP A 320 11.49 -26.96 -3.82
C ASP A 320 11.79 -25.48 -4.11
N TYR A 321 12.81 -24.94 -3.45
CA TYR A 321 13.05 -23.50 -3.42
C TYR A 321 14.50 -23.17 -3.74
N ASP A 322 14.70 -22.27 -4.69
CA ASP A 322 16.01 -21.70 -5.01
C ASP A 322 15.94 -20.17 -5.02
N PHE A 323 16.75 -19.53 -4.18
CA PHE A 323 16.85 -18.08 -4.06
C PHE A 323 18.30 -17.64 -4.28
N TYR A 324 18.51 -16.77 -5.28
CA TYR A 324 19.83 -16.20 -5.60
C TYR A 324 19.77 -14.69 -5.53
N HIS A 325 20.75 -14.02 -4.91
CA HIS A 325 20.76 -12.55 -4.90
C HIS A 325 19.41 -11.96 -4.44
N THR A 326 18.81 -12.57 -3.41
CA THR A 326 17.51 -12.14 -2.89
C THR A 326 17.70 -11.45 -1.55
N THR A 327 17.02 -10.32 -1.38
CA THR A 327 16.95 -9.61 -0.09
C THR A 327 15.56 -9.78 0.49
N ILE A 328 15.48 -10.52 1.60
CA ILE A 328 14.27 -10.66 2.42
C ILE A 328 14.47 -9.78 3.65
N ALA A 329 13.92 -8.57 3.63
CA ALA A 329 14.24 -7.52 4.60
C ALA A 329 12.96 -6.91 5.20
N ASN A 330 12.61 -7.36 6.40
CA ASN A 330 11.32 -7.03 6.99
C ASN A 330 11.40 -5.98 8.11
N TYR A 331 11.38 -4.71 7.73
CA TYR A 331 11.46 -3.55 8.63
C TYR A 331 10.07 -2.96 8.90
N TRP A 332 9.20 -3.76 9.52
CA TRP A 332 7.83 -3.35 9.80
C TRP A 332 7.76 -2.37 10.97
N GLY A 333 7.15 -1.19 10.79
CA GLY A 333 7.05 -0.22 11.88
C GLY A 333 6.28 1.08 11.64
N GLY A 334 5.76 1.34 10.43
CA GLY A 334 5.09 2.60 10.08
C GLY A 334 3.55 2.61 10.16
N TYR A 335 2.89 1.45 10.14
CA TYR A 335 1.44 1.36 9.94
C TYR A 335 0.63 0.94 11.17
N SER A 336 1.28 0.41 12.20
CA SER A 336 0.60 -0.07 13.40
C SER A 336 1.48 0.10 14.63
N ASN A 337 0.86 0.33 15.79
CA ASN A 337 1.55 0.33 17.08
C ASN A 337 2.01 -1.08 17.53
N SER A 338 1.67 -2.13 16.78
CA SER A 338 2.11 -3.49 17.06
C SER A 338 3.46 -3.76 16.43
N THR A 339 4.41 -4.21 17.24
CA THR A 339 5.69 -4.72 16.76
C THR A 339 5.51 -6.08 16.10
N ARG A 340 6.15 -6.31 14.96
CA ARG A 340 6.21 -7.64 14.33
C ARG A 340 6.93 -8.62 15.25
N THR A 341 6.44 -9.86 15.30
CA THR A 341 7.01 -10.95 16.12
C THR A 341 7.40 -12.20 15.33
N SER A 342 6.86 -12.37 14.13
CA SER A 342 7.21 -13.47 13.22
C SER A 342 8.52 -13.21 12.51
N SER A 343 9.28 -14.25 12.24
CA SER A 343 10.54 -14.20 11.47
C SER A 343 10.31 -13.76 10.01
N SER A 344 11.27 -13.05 9.39
CA SER A 344 11.20 -12.66 7.98
C SER A 344 11.07 -13.84 7.03
N LEU A 345 11.82 -14.92 7.28
CA LEU A 345 11.81 -16.15 6.51
C LEU A 345 11.40 -17.32 7.40
N VAL A 346 10.40 -18.08 6.95
CA VAL A 346 10.03 -19.36 7.56
C VAL A 346 10.22 -20.47 6.53
N LEU A 347 10.98 -21.50 6.89
CA LEU A 347 11.08 -22.76 6.16
C LEU A 347 10.41 -23.84 7.00
N SER A 348 9.35 -24.47 6.49
CA SER A 348 8.66 -25.52 7.24
C SER A 348 8.21 -26.66 6.35
N ASN A 349 8.50 -27.91 6.74
CA ASN A 349 7.90 -29.10 6.14
C ASN A 349 6.57 -29.50 6.79
N LEU A 350 6.07 -28.69 7.74
CA LEU A 350 4.76 -28.87 8.35
C LEU A 350 3.96 -27.56 8.47
N LEU A 351 2.66 -27.70 8.66
CA LEU A 351 1.77 -26.63 9.11
C LEU A 351 0.70 -27.22 10.03
N ILE A 352 0.55 -26.64 11.21
CA ILE A 352 -0.49 -27.01 12.17
C ILE A 352 -1.56 -25.91 12.16
N ILE A 353 -2.80 -26.29 11.89
CA ILE A 353 -3.96 -25.39 11.91
C ILE A 353 -4.86 -25.80 13.07
N ASP A 354 -4.92 -24.98 14.10
CA ASP A 354 -5.85 -25.18 15.22
C ASP A 354 -7.28 -24.86 14.79
N LYS A 355 -8.18 -25.84 14.91
CA LYS A 355 -9.62 -25.67 14.70
C LYS A 355 -10.36 -25.93 16.01
N PRO A 356 -11.59 -25.40 16.17
CA PRO A 356 -12.42 -25.72 17.34
C PRO A 356 -12.64 -27.22 17.56
N SER A 357 -12.55 -28.03 16.51
CA SER A 357 -12.66 -29.50 16.52
C SER A 357 -11.34 -30.23 16.83
N GLY A 358 -10.24 -29.52 17.08
CA GLY A 358 -8.88 -30.04 17.19
C GLY A 358 -7.96 -29.54 16.07
N SER A 359 -6.66 -29.71 16.26
CA SER A 359 -5.62 -29.27 15.31
C SER A 359 -5.52 -30.23 14.13
N VAL A 360 -5.31 -29.69 12.93
CA VAL A 360 -5.00 -30.44 11.71
C VAL A 360 -3.55 -30.17 11.33
N THR A 361 -2.77 -31.23 11.14
CA THR A 361 -1.38 -31.14 10.69
C THR A 361 -1.29 -31.50 9.22
N TYR A 362 -0.61 -30.64 8.47
CA TYR A 362 -0.20 -30.88 7.08
C TYR A 362 1.30 -31.05 7.05
N GLU A 363 1.79 -32.05 6.34
CA GLU A 363 3.22 -32.33 6.19
C GLU A 363 3.54 -32.55 4.72
N GLY A 364 4.75 -32.21 4.31
CA GLY A 364 5.21 -32.42 2.94
C GLY A 364 6.72 -32.29 2.84
N ASP A 365 7.34 -33.03 1.93
CA ASP A 365 8.79 -33.04 1.78
C ASP A 365 9.31 -31.66 1.33
N LEU A 366 10.22 -31.08 2.11
CA LEU A 366 11.08 -29.98 1.68
C LEU A 366 12.30 -30.61 0.99
N THR A 367 12.18 -30.85 -0.32
CA THR A 367 13.19 -31.57 -1.09
C THR A 367 14.44 -30.74 -1.31
N ASN A 368 14.27 -29.41 -1.43
CA ASN A 368 15.33 -28.42 -1.58
C ASN A 368 14.88 -27.04 -1.06
N ALA A 369 15.77 -26.33 -0.38
CA ALA A 369 15.61 -24.93 -0.02
C ALA A 369 16.99 -24.27 0.02
N SER A 370 17.45 -23.78 -1.13
CA SER A 370 18.77 -23.19 -1.32
C SER A 370 18.69 -21.67 -1.38
N PHE A 371 19.52 -21.00 -0.60
CA PHE A 371 19.71 -19.55 -0.61
C PHE A 371 21.18 -19.26 -0.86
N SER A 372 21.48 -18.53 -1.94
CA SER A 372 22.85 -18.13 -2.26
C SER A 372 22.97 -16.64 -2.53
N ASN A 373 24.06 -16.04 -2.07
CA ASN A 373 24.32 -14.59 -2.16
C ASN A 373 23.14 -13.74 -1.67
N SER A 374 22.50 -14.15 -0.59
CA SER A 374 21.21 -13.58 -0.16
C SER A 374 21.29 -12.91 1.20
N ILE A 375 20.38 -11.98 1.47
CA ILE A 375 20.25 -11.30 2.75
C ILE A 375 18.89 -11.66 3.35
N VAL A 376 18.88 -12.11 4.60
CA VAL A 376 17.65 -12.27 5.41
C VAL A 376 17.80 -11.46 6.69
N THR A 377 16.98 -10.43 6.84
CA THR A 377 17.05 -9.51 7.97
C THR A 377 15.69 -8.89 8.29
N GLY A 378 15.64 -8.10 9.35
CA GLY A 378 14.47 -7.38 9.82
C GLY A 378 14.68 -6.84 11.23
N ASN A 379 13.59 -6.36 11.83
CA ASN A 379 13.58 -5.62 13.07
C ASN A 379 12.84 -6.31 14.24
N ILE A 380 12.69 -7.64 14.24
CA ILE A 380 12.09 -8.31 15.42
C ILE A 380 13.03 -8.27 16.63
N SER A 381 12.44 -8.18 17.82
CA SER A 381 13.18 -8.08 19.09
C SER A 381 14.01 -9.32 19.45
N SER A 382 13.64 -10.50 18.94
CA SER A 382 14.42 -11.73 19.13
C SER A 382 15.67 -11.78 18.25
N SER A 383 15.78 -10.90 17.25
CA SER A 383 16.84 -10.87 16.25
C SER A 383 17.01 -12.18 15.47
N ASN A 384 15.99 -13.06 15.45
CA ASN A 384 16.04 -14.34 14.76
C ASN A 384 15.11 -14.36 13.55
N GLU A 385 15.57 -13.85 12.41
CA GLU A 385 14.76 -13.61 11.22
C GLU A 385 14.59 -14.84 10.31
N VAL A 386 15.17 -15.98 10.70
CA VAL A 386 14.95 -17.29 10.05
C VAL A 386 14.36 -18.27 11.06
N GLU A 387 13.26 -18.91 10.69
CA GLU A 387 12.60 -19.94 11.46
C GLU A 387 12.53 -21.26 10.69
N LEU A 388 12.81 -22.36 11.39
CA LEU A 388 12.80 -23.71 10.82
C LEU A 388 11.73 -24.56 11.53
N GLY A 389 10.64 -24.87 10.83
CA GLY A 389 9.60 -25.79 11.26
C GLY A 389 9.87 -27.20 10.76
N VAL A 390 10.36 -28.08 11.63
CA VAL A 390 10.81 -29.43 11.22
C VAL A 390 9.92 -30.51 11.82
N SER A 391 9.28 -31.29 10.96
CA SER A 391 8.71 -32.61 11.24
C SER A 391 9.70 -33.70 10.84
N LYS A 392 9.77 -34.76 11.63
CA LYS A 392 10.63 -35.93 11.38
C LYS A 392 10.00 -36.92 10.39
N GLU A 393 8.73 -36.72 10.06
CA GLU A 393 7.95 -37.59 9.18
C GLU A 393 8.14 -37.24 7.69
N ALA A 394 8.80 -36.12 7.38
CA ALA A 394 9.06 -35.64 6.02
C ALA A 394 10.51 -35.15 5.86
N VAL A 395 10.99 -35.10 4.63
CA VAL A 395 12.33 -34.57 4.28
C VAL A 395 12.42 -33.08 4.63
N PHE A 396 13.59 -32.66 5.11
CA PHE A 396 13.89 -31.26 5.43
C PHE A 396 15.29 -30.85 4.94
N ASN A 397 15.44 -30.66 3.63
CA ASN A 397 16.71 -30.28 3.01
C ASN A 397 16.73 -28.77 2.76
N TYR A 398 17.74 -28.09 3.32
CA TYR A 398 17.96 -26.67 3.11
C TYR A 398 19.46 -26.35 3.10
N LYS A 399 19.83 -25.21 2.51
CA LYS A 399 21.20 -24.70 2.52
C LYS A 399 21.22 -23.18 2.36
N PHE A 400 22.03 -22.51 3.16
CA PHE A 400 22.42 -21.12 3.01
C PHE A 400 23.90 -21.05 2.63
N ASP A 401 24.24 -20.38 1.53
CA ASP A 401 25.60 -20.34 0.98
C ASP A 401 25.98 -18.90 0.59
N HIS A 402 26.91 -18.30 1.31
CA HIS A 402 27.23 -16.86 1.22
C HIS A 402 25.98 -16.03 1.47
N CYS A 403 25.58 -15.93 2.73
CA CYS A 403 24.39 -15.18 3.10
C CYS A 403 24.66 -14.31 4.31
N LEU A 404 23.97 -13.17 4.38
CA LEU A 404 23.87 -12.37 5.59
C LEU A 404 22.55 -12.73 6.26
N LEU A 405 22.62 -13.27 7.47
CA LEU A 405 21.45 -13.72 8.22
C LEU A 405 21.40 -13.02 9.59
N GLN A 406 20.34 -12.26 9.84
CA GLN A 406 20.05 -11.72 11.16
C GLN A 406 19.51 -12.86 12.03
N LEU A 407 20.37 -13.42 12.88
CA LEU A 407 20.06 -14.55 13.74
C LEU A 407 20.54 -14.27 15.16
N ALA A 408 19.78 -14.72 16.15
CA ALA A 408 20.20 -14.66 17.54
C ALA A 408 21.48 -15.46 17.77
N ASP A 409 22.28 -15.09 18.78
CA ASP A 409 23.51 -15.80 19.13
C ASP A 409 23.26 -17.29 19.41
N THR A 410 22.07 -17.64 19.93
CA THR A 410 21.64 -19.00 20.22
C THR A 410 21.37 -19.87 18.98
N PHE A 411 21.20 -19.27 17.79
CA PHE A 411 20.96 -20.03 16.56
C PHE A 411 22.27 -20.65 16.04
N ASN A 412 22.34 -21.98 15.92
CA ASN A 412 23.56 -22.67 15.53
C ASN A 412 23.74 -22.71 14.00
N THR A 413 24.79 -22.05 13.50
CA THR A 413 25.19 -22.04 12.09
C THR A 413 26.51 -22.77 11.83
N SER A 414 26.98 -23.62 12.76
CA SER A 414 28.29 -24.28 12.66
C SER A 414 28.33 -25.45 11.67
N ASN A 415 27.16 -26.00 11.29
CA ASN A 415 27.08 -27.12 10.38
C ASN A 415 27.18 -26.63 8.93
N THR A 416 28.34 -26.85 8.32
CA THR A 416 28.66 -26.40 6.96
C THR A 416 27.90 -27.13 5.85
N ALA A 417 27.17 -28.21 6.17
CA ALA A 417 26.23 -28.82 5.23
C ALA A 417 25.01 -27.91 4.98
N PHE A 418 24.61 -27.15 6.00
CA PHE A 418 23.44 -26.27 5.97
C PHE A 418 23.82 -24.78 5.85
N PHE A 419 25.00 -24.39 6.35
CA PHE A 419 25.44 -22.99 6.44
C PHE A 419 26.88 -22.83 5.99
N THR A 420 27.09 -22.25 4.81
CA THR A 420 28.42 -21.97 4.25
C THR A 420 28.63 -20.46 4.16
N ASN A 421 29.74 -19.95 4.70
CA ASN A 421 30.13 -18.52 4.64
C ASN A 421 29.00 -17.56 5.05
N ILE A 422 28.52 -17.67 6.29
CA ILE A 422 27.43 -16.85 6.82
C ILE A 422 27.95 -15.63 7.56
N LEU A 423 27.51 -14.45 7.15
CA LEU A 423 27.61 -13.21 7.93
C LEU A 423 26.44 -13.17 8.93
N LYS A 424 26.68 -13.63 10.16
CA LYS A 424 25.65 -13.79 11.19
C LYS A 424 25.51 -12.53 12.04
N GLY A 425 24.27 -12.03 12.18
CA GLY A 425 23.90 -11.01 13.16
C GLY A 425 24.51 -9.63 12.93
N VAL A 426 24.99 -9.35 11.72
CA VAL A 426 25.55 -8.06 11.33
C VAL A 426 24.49 -7.22 10.61
N ASP A 427 24.49 -5.92 10.86
CA ASP A 427 23.62 -4.98 10.15
C ASP A 427 24.04 -4.88 8.67
N PRO A 428 23.14 -5.14 7.70
CA PRO A 428 23.42 -4.97 6.27
C PRO A 428 23.72 -3.52 5.86
N ARG A 429 23.39 -2.53 6.69
CA ARG A 429 23.59 -1.10 6.39
C ARG A 429 22.87 -0.64 5.13
N PHE A 430 21.55 -0.81 5.11
CA PHE A 430 20.69 -0.25 4.07
C PHE A 430 20.57 1.27 4.20
N LYS A 431 20.45 1.97 3.07
CA LYS A 431 20.40 3.45 3.05
C LYS A 431 19.22 4.05 3.81
N ASP A 432 18.00 3.53 3.61
CA ASP A 432 16.79 4.05 4.26
C ASP A 432 15.65 3.01 4.23
N PRO A 433 15.74 1.93 5.03
CA PRO A 433 14.81 0.81 4.95
C PRO A 433 13.45 1.06 5.62
N TYR A 434 13.30 2.12 6.42
CA TYR A 434 12.08 2.40 7.20
C TYR A 434 11.15 3.39 6.51
N GLU A 435 11.67 4.53 6.05
CA GLU A 435 10.84 5.62 5.52
C GLU A 435 10.71 5.53 4.01
N LYS A 436 11.82 5.29 3.31
CA LYS A 436 11.85 5.28 1.83
C LYS A 436 11.85 3.88 1.21
N LEU A 437 11.87 2.84 2.05
CA LEU A 437 12.03 1.46 1.61
C LEU A 437 13.22 1.27 0.65
N ASN A 438 14.33 1.99 0.91
CA ASN A 438 15.56 1.89 0.14
C ASN A 438 16.51 0.87 0.78
N PHE A 439 16.61 -0.28 0.11
CA PHE A 439 17.42 -1.43 0.50
C PHE A 439 18.75 -1.55 -0.26
N GLU A 440 19.16 -0.50 -0.97
CA GLU A 440 20.54 -0.44 -1.47
C GLU A 440 21.51 -0.33 -0.29
N LEU A 441 22.71 -0.89 -0.47
CA LEU A 441 23.77 -0.91 0.53
C LEU A 441 24.45 0.48 0.63
N ASP A 442 24.79 0.89 1.85
CA ASP A 442 25.61 2.08 2.10
C ASP A 442 27.12 1.80 1.96
N THR A 443 27.96 2.83 2.16
CA THR A 443 29.42 2.73 1.98
C THR A 443 30.16 1.87 2.99
N LEU A 444 29.52 1.48 4.09
CA LEU A 444 30.11 0.70 5.18
C LEU A 444 29.48 -0.69 5.30
N SER A 445 28.66 -1.08 4.32
CA SER A 445 27.95 -2.34 4.37
C SER A 445 28.89 -3.55 4.40
N PRO A 446 28.71 -4.49 5.35
CA PRO A 446 29.44 -5.75 5.37
C PRO A 446 28.97 -6.73 4.28
N ALA A 447 27.84 -6.45 3.63
CA ALA A 447 27.34 -7.26 2.51
C ALA A 447 28.10 -6.98 1.20
N LYS A 448 28.91 -5.92 1.17
CA LYS A 448 29.73 -5.55 0.02
C LYS A 448 30.82 -6.61 -0.25
N ASP A 449 30.98 -7.02 -1.50
CA ASP A 449 31.98 -7.98 -1.99
C ASP A 449 31.99 -9.33 -1.22
N ALA A 450 30.89 -9.67 -0.55
CA ALA A 450 30.81 -10.85 0.33
C ALA A 450 30.17 -12.08 -0.34
N GLY A 451 29.72 -11.94 -1.59
CA GLY A 451 29.06 -12.98 -2.35
C GLY A 451 30.02 -13.95 -3.06
N LEU A 452 29.50 -15.14 -3.33
CA LEU A 452 30.15 -16.16 -4.15
C LEU A 452 30.18 -15.72 -5.62
N ARG A 453 31.39 -15.60 -6.20
CA ARG A 453 31.60 -15.17 -7.59
C ARG A 453 30.87 -16.03 -8.62
N SER A 454 30.82 -17.35 -8.46
CA SER A 454 30.16 -18.23 -9.44
C SER A 454 28.64 -17.98 -9.50
N THR A 455 28.02 -17.61 -8.38
CA THR A 455 26.61 -17.21 -8.36
C THR A 455 26.43 -15.86 -9.06
N GLY A 456 27.33 -14.89 -8.82
CA GLY A 456 27.35 -13.62 -9.57
C GLY A 456 27.54 -13.80 -11.08
N GLN A 457 28.31 -14.80 -11.53
CA GLN A 457 28.46 -15.11 -12.96
C GLN A 457 27.20 -15.68 -13.62
N LEU A 458 26.37 -16.42 -12.86
CA LEU A 458 25.07 -16.91 -13.34
C LEU A 458 24.04 -15.79 -13.44
N TYR A 459 24.15 -14.79 -12.55
CA TYR A 459 23.24 -13.64 -12.45
C TYR A 459 24.05 -12.32 -12.47
N PRO A 460 24.61 -11.93 -13.63
CA PRO A 460 25.64 -10.91 -13.73
C PRO A 460 25.18 -9.48 -13.48
N PHE A 461 23.86 -9.24 -13.44
CA PHE A 461 23.28 -7.93 -13.19
C PHE A 461 22.36 -7.98 -11.98
N ASP A 462 22.35 -6.93 -11.17
CA ASP A 462 21.46 -6.78 -10.03
C ASP A 462 20.06 -6.24 -10.43
N LEU A 463 19.21 -5.97 -9.43
CA LEU A 463 17.87 -5.42 -9.64
C LEU A 463 17.87 -4.01 -10.28
N LEU A 464 18.96 -3.25 -10.15
CA LEU A 464 19.16 -1.92 -10.75
C LEU A 464 20.03 -1.96 -12.02
N ASN A 465 20.19 -3.15 -12.61
CA ASN A 465 20.96 -3.42 -13.82
C ASN A 465 22.45 -3.02 -13.71
N GLN A 466 23.01 -3.10 -12.52
CA GLN A 466 24.42 -2.92 -12.20
C GLN A 466 25.17 -4.25 -12.29
N SER A 467 26.41 -4.21 -12.81
CA SER A 467 27.22 -5.42 -13.00
C SER A 467 27.79 -5.93 -11.68
N ARG A 468 27.56 -7.22 -11.39
CA ARG A 468 28.12 -7.94 -10.22
C ARG A 468 29.48 -8.59 -10.44
N THR A 469 30.07 -8.28 -11.59
CA THR A 469 31.33 -8.90 -12.05
C THR A 469 32.38 -7.85 -12.41
N ALA A 470 32.09 -6.57 -12.13
CA ALA A 470 32.95 -5.44 -12.47
C ALA A 470 33.97 -5.11 -11.36
N ASP A 471 33.82 -5.68 -10.16
CA ASP A 471 34.61 -5.42 -8.97
C ASP A 471 35.07 -6.73 -8.27
N ASP A 472 35.44 -6.63 -6.99
CA ASP A 472 36.17 -7.65 -6.26
C ASP A 472 35.31 -8.86 -5.90
N ALA A 473 33.99 -8.76 -5.76
CA ALA A 473 33.07 -9.88 -5.68
C ALA A 473 31.64 -9.36 -5.74
N PRO A 474 30.66 -10.18 -6.12
CA PRO A 474 29.28 -9.73 -6.09
C PRO A 474 28.84 -9.39 -4.66
N ASP A 475 28.03 -8.36 -4.50
CA ASP A 475 27.42 -8.05 -3.21
C ASP A 475 26.34 -9.08 -2.83
N LEU A 476 26.11 -9.25 -1.53
CA LEU A 476 24.98 -10.04 -1.05
C LEU A 476 23.67 -9.30 -1.29
N GLY A 477 22.62 -10.04 -1.66
CA GLY A 477 21.27 -9.51 -1.81
C GLY A 477 20.96 -9.03 -3.22
N ALA A 478 19.88 -8.23 -3.32
CA ALA A 478 19.25 -7.86 -4.59
C ALA A 478 19.93 -6.71 -5.32
N PHE A 479 20.81 -5.99 -4.62
CA PHE A 479 21.47 -4.80 -5.12
C PHE A 479 22.99 -5.01 -5.18
N GLU A 480 23.63 -4.35 -6.12
CA GLU A 480 25.07 -4.18 -6.23
C GLU A 480 25.41 -2.73 -5.95
N ARG A 481 26.40 -2.50 -5.09
CA ARG A 481 26.78 -1.17 -4.68
C ARG A 481 27.87 -0.61 -5.60
N ILE A 482 27.51 0.41 -6.37
CA ILE A 482 28.47 1.16 -7.17
C ILE A 482 29.18 2.23 -6.34
N GLU A 483 30.51 2.18 -6.30
CA GLU A 483 31.33 3.30 -5.81
C GLU A 483 31.14 4.51 -6.73
N LYS A 484 30.75 5.67 -6.18
CA LYS A 484 30.84 6.92 -6.94
C LYS A 484 32.33 7.21 -7.18
N GLN A 485 32.74 7.35 -8.45
CA GLN A 485 34.04 7.93 -8.75
C GLN A 485 34.06 9.34 -8.15
N SER A 486 35.08 9.64 -7.35
CA SER A 486 35.32 10.99 -6.87
C SER A 486 35.49 11.92 -8.08
N GLU A 487 34.59 12.88 -8.22
CA GLU A 487 34.69 13.96 -9.22
C GLU A 487 35.94 14.81 -9.02
#